data_AF-D6RKZ8-F1
#
_entry.id   AF-D6RKZ8-F1
#
_cell.length_a   1.000
_cell.length_b   1.000
_cell.length_c   1.000
_cell.angle_alpha   90.00
_cell.angle_beta   90.00
_cell.angle_gamma   90.00
#
_symmetry.space_group_name_H-M   'P 1'
#
loop_
_entity.id
_entity.type
_entity.pdbx_description
1 polymer ?
#
loop_
_entity_poly.entity_id
_entity_poly.type
_entity_poly.pdbx_seq_one_letter_code
_entity_poly.pdbx_strand_id
1 'polypeptide(L)'
;MAKHSGQPNRGAAAINPCHRTATSVTNFLPPQCSERRLSSWWSGSPAPESKPYDPTDPKQNPLNPEGLKPCCACPLTKRARDDCFLKFDAAEAPEKCKEQVEKHLACMRSLGFKI
;
A
#
# COMPACT_ATOMS: atom_id res chain seq x y z
N MET A 1 40.92 11.71 -48.50
CA MET A 1 41.16 12.83 -47.57
C MET A 1 40.74 12.39 -46.18
N ALA A 2 41.70 12.33 -45.26
CA ALA A 2 41.54 11.85 -43.90
C ALA A 2 40.90 12.89 -42.98
N LYS A 3 40.06 12.46 -42.04
CA LYS A 3 39.99 13.01 -40.68
C LYS A 3 39.71 11.87 -39.69
N HIS A 4 40.76 11.52 -38.95
CA HIS A 4 40.71 10.84 -37.66
C HIS A 4 40.11 11.76 -36.58
N SER A 5 39.80 11.13 -35.43
CA SER A 5 39.56 11.69 -34.08
C SER A 5 38.07 11.74 -33.71
N GLY A 6 37.57 11.10 -32.65
CA GLY A 6 38.21 10.30 -31.62
C GLY A 6 37.12 9.84 -30.63
N GLN A 7 37.22 8.59 -30.18
CA GLN A 7 36.55 8.13 -28.96
C GLN A 7 37.44 8.46 -27.76
N PRO A 8 36.85 8.90 -26.64
CA PRO A 8 37.38 8.50 -25.33
C PRO A 8 36.31 7.94 -24.38
N ASN A 9 36.49 6.65 -24.08
CA ASN A 9 36.62 6.02 -22.77
C ASN A 9 35.60 6.22 -21.62
N ARG A 10 35.12 5.03 -21.17
CA ARG A 10 34.94 4.53 -19.79
C ARG A 10 33.75 5.04 -18.96
N GLY A 11 32.90 4.06 -18.61
CA GLY A 11 32.07 4.08 -17.41
C GLY A 11 31.62 2.66 -17.09
N ALA A 12 32.27 2.03 -16.11
CA ALA A 12 31.92 0.71 -15.59
C ALA A 12 30.67 0.76 -14.71
N ALA A 13 29.81 -0.25 -14.80
CA ALA A 13 28.99 -0.82 -13.71
C ALA A 13 28.11 -1.91 -14.32
N ALA A 14 28.48 -3.18 -14.17
CA ALA A 14 28.08 -4.03 -13.05
C ALA A 14 26.74 -4.74 -13.32
N ILE A 15 26.87 -6.00 -13.76
CA ILE A 15 26.17 -7.18 -13.25
C ILE A 15 25.11 -6.93 -12.17
N ASN A 16 23.85 -7.30 -12.44
CA ASN A 16 23.31 -8.58 -11.96
C ASN A 16 21.83 -8.78 -12.36
N PRO A 17 21.52 -9.85 -13.11
CA PRO A 17 20.16 -10.33 -13.28
C PRO A 17 19.77 -11.22 -12.08
N CYS A 18 18.85 -10.77 -11.24
CA CYS A 18 18.22 -11.63 -10.23
C CYS A 18 17.24 -12.62 -10.91
N HIS A 19 17.77 -13.57 -11.67
CA HIS A 19 17.09 -14.84 -11.91
C HIS A 19 17.50 -15.78 -10.77
N ARG A 20 16.50 -16.22 -10.02
CA ARG A 20 16.66 -17.07 -8.85
C ARG A 20 16.66 -18.52 -9.30
N THR A 21 17.82 -19.07 -9.65
CA THR A 21 17.99 -20.53 -9.72
C THR A 21 18.30 -21.05 -8.32
N ALA A 22 17.30 -21.72 -7.75
CA ALA A 22 17.42 -22.44 -6.50
C ALA A 22 18.27 -23.69 -6.73
N THR A 23 19.46 -23.75 -6.14
CA THR A 23 20.12 -25.03 -5.83
C THR A 23 20.87 -24.92 -4.52
N SER A 24 20.71 -25.98 -3.72
CA SER A 24 21.53 -26.40 -2.59
C SER A 24 21.32 -25.77 -1.21
N VAL A 25 20.39 -26.40 -0.50
CA VAL A 25 20.50 -26.85 0.90
C VAL A 25 21.91 -26.74 1.52
N THR A 26 22.06 -25.86 2.51
CA THR A 26 22.67 -26.09 3.84
C THR A 26 22.74 -24.75 4.58
N ASN A 27 22.36 -24.79 5.86
CA ASN A 27 22.44 -23.73 6.88
C ASN A 27 21.33 -22.68 6.92
N PHE A 28 20.44 -22.90 7.90
CA PHE A 28 19.54 -21.93 8.53
C PHE A 28 20.34 -20.71 9.02
N LEU A 29 20.19 -19.58 8.33
CA LEU A 29 20.44 -18.26 8.91
C LEU A 29 19.37 -17.29 8.37
N PRO A 30 18.59 -16.62 9.24
CA PRO A 30 17.53 -15.73 8.80
C PRO A 30 18.10 -14.55 7.98
N PRO A 31 17.39 -14.09 6.94
CA PRO A 31 17.81 -12.91 6.20
C PRO A 31 17.82 -11.71 7.15
N GLN A 32 18.98 -11.11 7.30
CA GLN A 32 19.16 -9.88 8.06
C GLN A 32 18.30 -8.78 7.43
N CYS A 33 17.21 -8.42 8.12
CA CYS A 33 16.67 -7.07 8.08
C CYS A 33 17.82 -6.13 8.41
N SER A 34 18.30 -5.39 7.42
CA SER A 34 19.36 -4.40 7.60
C SER A 34 18.85 -3.29 8.51
N GLU A 35 19.20 -3.45 9.77
CA GLU A 35 19.17 -2.48 10.86
C GLU A 35 19.95 -1.22 10.46
N ARG A 36 19.23 -0.13 10.14
CA ARG A 36 19.82 1.22 10.15
C ARG A 36 19.34 1.94 11.41
N ARG A 37 20.19 1.83 12.44
CA ARG A 37 20.33 2.72 13.60
C ARG A 37 19.11 2.92 14.52
N LEU A 38 19.00 2.01 15.48
CA LEU A 38 18.54 2.32 16.83
C LEU A 38 19.60 3.20 17.55
N SER A 39 19.64 4.52 17.29
CA SER A 39 20.45 5.45 18.11
C SER A 39 20.09 6.95 17.94
N SER A 40 18.81 7.31 17.85
CA SER A 40 18.42 8.73 17.93
C SER A 40 17.26 8.96 18.90
N TRP A 41 17.32 8.27 20.04
CA TRP A 41 16.66 8.71 21.25
C TRP A 41 17.40 9.95 21.78
N TRP A 42 17.10 11.12 21.21
CA TRP A 42 16.93 12.41 21.88
C TRP A 42 16.95 13.54 20.84
N SER A 43 16.21 14.60 21.14
CA SER A 43 16.30 15.92 20.49
C SER A 43 15.65 16.08 19.12
N GLY A 44 14.36 16.41 19.15
CA GLY A 44 13.65 17.08 18.06
C GLY A 44 12.22 17.43 18.47
N SER A 45 12.03 18.61 19.07
CA SER A 45 10.72 19.19 19.40
C SER A 45 9.75 19.16 18.20
N PRO A 46 8.43 19.03 18.45
CA PRO A 46 7.44 18.91 17.39
C PRO A 46 7.37 20.21 16.58
N ALA A 47 7.63 20.10 15.28
CA ALA A 47 7.17 21.10 14.31
C ALA A 47 5.63 21.19 14.43
N PRO A 48 5.01 22.36 14.19
CA PRO A 48 3.56 22.53 14.32
C PRO A 48 2.84 21.53 13.40
N GLU A 49 2.32 20.50 14.04
CA GLU A 49 1.79 19.30 13.42
C GLU A 49 0.41 19.63 12.85
N SER A 50 0.33 19.81 11.53
CA SER A 50 -0.94 19.65 10.82
C SER A 50 -1.29 18.17 10.88
N LYS A 51 -1.95 17.75 11.97
CA LYS A 51 -2.34 16.37 12.21
C LYS A 51 -3.10 15.85 10.97
N PRO A 52 -2.70 14.70 10.39
CA PRO A 52 -3.41 14.13 9.24
C PRO A 52 -4.86 13.82 9.64
N TYR A 53 -5.80 14.05 8.71
CA TYR A 53 -7.24 13.83 8.95
C TYR A 53 -7.51 12.37 9.29
N ASP A 54 -7.99 12.12 10.51
CA ASP A 54 -8.43 10.81 10.96
C ASP A 54 -9.97 10.71 10.86
N PRO A 55 -10.54 10.00 9.89
CA PRO A 55 -11.99 9.85 9.73
C PRO A 55 -12.64 8.96 10.80
N THR A 56 -11.85 8.36 11.69
CA THR A 56 -12.33 7.54 12.81
C THR A 56 -12.45 8.35 14.11
N ASP A 57 -11.95 9.58 14.17
CA ASP A 57 -12.18 10.47 15.31
C ASP A 57 -13.56 11.14 15.18
N PRO A 58 -14.52 10.89 16.11
CA PRO A 58 -15.84 11.53 16.08
C PRO A 58 -15.77 13.07 16.11
N LYS A 59 -14.68 13.64 16.64
CA LYS A 59 -14.45 15.10 16.64
C LYS A 59 -14.13 15.64 15.25
N GLN A 60 -13.55 14.82 14.38
CA GLN A 60 -13.18 15.18 13.01
C GLN A 60 -14.24 14.72 11.98
N ASN A 61 -15.00 13.67 12.30
CA ASN A 61 -16.09 13.16 11.50
C ASN A 61 -17.37 12.97 12.34
N PRO A 62 -18.18 14.02 12.52
CA PRO A 62 -19.42 13.93 13.33
C PRO A 62 -20.48 12.99 12.72
N LEU A 63 -20.32 12.57 11.46
CA LEU A 63 -21.19 11.60 10.80
C LEU A 63 -20.86 10.14 11.19
N ASN A 64 -19.73 9.93 11.87
CA ASN A 64 -19.29 8.64 12.41
C ASN A 64 -19.17 8.72 13.95
N PRO A 65 -20.31 8.79 14.67
CA PRO A 65 -20.30 8.99 16.12
C PRO A 65 -19.63 7.83 16.88
N GLU A 66 -19.70 6.63 16.32
CA GLU A 66 -19.09 5.41 16.86
C GLU A 66 -17.58 5.30 16.57
N GLY A 67 -17.01 6.25 15.80
CA GLY A 67 -15.58 6.24 15.45
C GLY A 67 -15.16 4.97 14.70
N LEU A 68 -16.07 4.39 13.92
CA LEU A 68 -15.81 3.13 13.23
C LEU A 68 -14.80 3.30 12.10
N LYS A 69 -14.02 2.26 11.86
CA LYS A 69 -13.19 2.15 10.64
C LYS A 69 -14.09 1.90 9.43
N PRO A 70 -13.67 2.29 8.20
CA PRO A 70 -14.48 2.11 6.98
C PRO A 70 -14.91 0.65 6.73
N CYS A 71 -14.08 -0.32 7.10
CA CYS A 71 -14.38 -1.74 6.97
C CYS A 71 -15.46 -2.25 7.96
N CYS A 72 -15.71 -1.55 9.06
CA CYS A 72 -16.69 -1.91 10.09
C CYS A 72 -18.00 -1.13 9.97
N ALA A 73 -17.96 0.01 9.29
CA ALA A 73 -19.09 0.94 9.22
C ALA A 73 -20.29 0.40 8.41
N CYS A 74 -20.04 -0.53 7.49
CA CYS A 74 -21.03 -1.02 6.53
C CYS A 74 -21.03 -2.56 6.43
N PRO A 75 -21.42 -3.30 7.49
CA PRO A 75 -21.26 -4.77 7.54
C PRO A 75 -22.15 -5.50 6.51
N LEU A 76 -23.34 -4.98 6.22
CA LEU A 76 -24.28 -5.60 5.28
C LEU A 76 -23.76 -5.52 3.84
N THR A 77 -23.35 -4.33 3.39
CA THR A 77 -22.85 -4.12 2.02
C THR A 77 -21.45 -4.70 1.84
N LYS A 78 -20.62 -4.72 2.88
CA LYS A 78 -19.33 -5.41 2.88
C LYS A 78 -19.50 -6.91 2.61
N ARG A 79 -20.40 -7.58 3.36
CA ARG A 79 -20.68 -9.02 3.15
C ARG A 79 -21.16 -9.29 1.73
N ALA A 80 -22.13 -8.52 1.24
CA ALA A 80 -22.64 -8.68 -0.12
C ALA A 80 -21.56 -8.48 -1.20
N ARG A 81 -20.65 -7.53 -1.00
CA ARG A 81 -19.48 -7.33 -1.88
C ARG A 81 -18.54 -8.53 -1.80
N ASP A 82 -18.11 -8.90 -0.60
CA ASP A 82 -17.16 -9.99 -0.38
C ASP A 82 -17.71 -11.31 -0.97
N ASP A 83 -18.98 -11.62 -0.72
CA ASP A 83 -19.68 -12.79 -1.27
C ASP A 83 -19.79 -12.75 -2.80
N CYS A 84 -19.83 -11.56 -3.41
CA CYS A 84 -19.83 -11.42 -4.86
C CYS A 84 -18.45 -11.75 -5.44
N PHE A 85 -17.38 -11.20 -4.86
CA PHE A 85 -16.00 -11.46 -5.30
C PHE A 85 -15.57 -12.92 -5.08
N LEU A 86 -16.18 -13.64 -4.13
CA LEU A 86 -15.94 -15.08 -3.93
C LEU A 86 -16.62 -15.98 -4.98
N LYS A 87 -17.60 -15.45 -5.73
CA LYS A 87 -18.37 -16.23 -6.72
C LYS A 87 -17.84 -16.12 -8.14
N PHE A 88 -17.08 -15.08 -8.45
CA PHE A 88 -16.57 -14.80 -9.79
C PHE A 88 -15.03 -14.85 -9.80
N ASP A 89 -14.45 -15.20 -10.94
CA ASP A 89 -13.01 -15.10 -11.14
C ASP A 89 -12.53 -13.65 -11.02
N ALA A 90 -11.28 -13.46 -10.58
CA ALA A 90 -10.71 -12.14 -10.33
C ALA A 90 -10.70 -11.21 -11.56
N ALA A 91 -10.71 -11.79 -12.78
CA ALA A 91 -10.79 -11.03 -14.02
C ALA A 91 -12.20 -10.48 -14.31
N GLU A 92 -13.26 -11.17 -13.86
CA GLU A 92 -14.65 -10.83 -14.15
C GLU A 92 -15.36 -10.12 -12.97
N ALA A 93 -14.93 -10.42 -11.75
CA ALA A 93 -15.44 -9.82 -10.51
C ALA A 93 -15.54 -8.28 -10.52
N PRO A 94 -14.55 -7.49 -11.02
CA PRO A 94 -14.65 -6.03 -11.00
C PRO A 94 -15.79 -5.49 -11.86
N GLU A 95 -16.20 -6.21 -12.90
CA GLU A 95 -17.32 -5.84 -13.77
C GLU A 95 -18.65 -6.39 -13.23
N LYS A 96 -18.66 -7.65 -12.76
CA LYS A 96 -19.86 -8.34 -12.25
C LYS A 96 -20.33 -7.84 -10.88
N CYS A 97 -19.40 -7.34 -10.06
CA CYS A 97 -19.68 -6.90 -8.69
C CYS A 97 -19.75 -5.36 -8.54
N LYS A 98 -19.82 -4.60 -9.64
CA LYS A 98 -19.85 -3.13 -9.62
C LYS A 98 -20.95 -2.58 -8.70
N GLU A 99 -22.16 -3.13 -8.81
CA GLU A 99 -23.30 -2.68 -8.01
C GLU A 99 -23.05 -2.83 -6.49
N GLN A 100 -22.45 -3.96 -6.08
CA GLN A 100 -22.15 -4.29 -4.70
C GLN A 100 -21.04 -3.40 -4.16
N VAL A 101 -20.03 -3.11 -4.99
CA VAL A 101 -18.97 -2.14 -4.68
C VAL A 101 -19.57 -0.75 -4.51
N GLU A 102 -20.40 -0.29 -5.46
CA GLU A 102 -21.06 1.03 -5.39
C GLU A 102 -21.93 1.17 -4.15
N LYS A 103 -22.71 0.16 -3.79
CA LYS A 103 -23.51 0.13 -2.55
C LYS A 103 -22.63 0.24 -1.30
N HIS A 104 -21.47 -0.42 -1.30
CA HIS A 104 -20.53 -0.31 -0.19
C HIS A 104 -19.88 1.07 -0.10
N LEU A 105 -19.45 1.64 -1.24
CA LEU A 105 -18.90 3.00 -1.32
C LEU A 105 -19.94 4.04 -0.91
N ALA A 106 -21.20 3.90 -1.34
CA ALA A 106 -22.30 4.80 -0.98
C ALA A 106 -22.54 4.82 0.54
N CYS A 107 -22.53 3.64 1.17
CA CYS A 107 -22.63 3.55 2.62
C CYS A 107 -21.46 4.27 3.31
N MET A 108 -20.22 4.05 2.88
CA MET A 108 -19.06 4.75 3.46
C MET A 108 -19.13 6.27 3.25
N ARG A 109 -19.58 6.74 2.08
CA ARG A 109 -19.76 8.18 1.81
C ARG A 109 -20.83 8.81 2.71
N SER A 110 -21.91 8.09 3.03
CA SER A 110 -22.96 8.59 3.94
C SER A 110 -22.46 8.85 5.35
N LEU A 111 -21.37 8.18 5.76
CA LEU A 111 -20.74 8.33 7.07
C LEU A 111 -19.55 9.30 7.04
N GLY A 112 -19.34 10.01 5.93
CA GLY A 112 -18.30 11.04 5.82
C GLY A 112 -16.89 10.52 5.51
N PHE A 113 -16.72 9.23 5.20
CA PHE A 113 -15.42 8.71 4.77
C PHE A 113 -15.06 9.25 3.37
N LYS A 114 -13.86 9.81 3.22
CA LYS A 114 -13.25 10.18 1.93
C LYS A 114 -12.46 8.97 1.40
N ILE A 115 -13.00 8.33 0.36
CA ILE A 115 -12.58 7.03 -0.21
C ILE A 115 -12.47 7.11 -1.72
#